data_AF-A0A7S1SAJ4-F1
#
_entry.id   AF-A0A7S1SAJ4-F1
#
_cell.length_a   1.000
_cell.length_b   1.000
_cell.length_c   1.000
_cell.angle_alpha   90.00
_cell.angle_beta   90.00
_cell.angle_gamma   90.00
#
_symmetry.space_group_name_H-M   'P 1'
#
loop_
_entity.id
_entity.type
_entity.pdbx_description
1 polymer ?
#
loop_
_entity_poly.entity_id
_entity_poly.type
_entity_poly.pdbx_seq_one_letter_code
_entity_poly.pdbx_strand_id
1 'polypeptide(L)'
;DDSEEVTLIAPAAVALRGVGGNSGSSLRRKVLAGLLAAALATAALVLAAKGARWQPRGVAVQKQAADLIFAEELVRDSRVCEWEVIWPTGVHVRNGPSIYTSAIGVKAQKVRMFGQQDGDWVALSKERGFVLIKSGDYVLLERISCPSTAAAPASAAKPVRTEAPRAAPAPTPAPPPAAIAAPKAPAKAARAADERAAAPAKEPKEKHGHLEWEVVSLEPVNLRLEASTSSLILGTKRLGDVVVGTREGGWLRLWHHTGYLPLSLDGVVQLEERPVVYARLSGSTCASAGRSPIKDAAVCEAAATTLDLSNTSVQLAAVSLFEE
;
A
#
# COMPACT_ATOMS: atom_id res chain seq x y z
N ASP A 1 -16.98 -25.10 8.27
CA ASP A 1 -17.50 -25.48 6.95
C ASP A 1 -18.91 -24.92 6.89
N ASP A 2 -18.99 -23.60 6.73
CA ASP A 2 -20.23 -22.84 6.67
C ASP A 2 -20.06 -21.86 5.51
N SER A 3 -20.45 -22.34 4.33
CA SER A 3 -20.45 -21.57 3.10
C SER A 3 -21.75 -20.77 3.04
N GLU A 4 -21.72 -19.49 3.38
CA GLU A 4 -22.86 -18.61 3.13
C GLU A 4 -22.87 -18.19 1.64
N GLU A 5 -23.91 -18.68 0.95
CA GLU A 5 -24.31 -18.30 -0.40
C GLU A 5 -24.75 -16.82 -0.43
N VAL A 6 -24.04 -15.97 -1.19
CA VAL A 6 -24.50 -14.61 -1.48
C VAL A 6 -25.48 -14.65 -2.66
N THR A 7 -26.77 -14.57 -2.34
CA THR A 7 -27.84 -14.39 -3.34
C THR A 7 -27.88 -12.94 -3.82
N LEU A 8 -27.62 -12.72 -5.11
CA LEU A 8 -27.83 -11.42 -5.78
C LEU A 8 -29.34 -11.20 -6.00
N ILE A 9 -29.95 -10.34 -5.18
CA ILE A 9 -31.31 -9.83 -5.41
C ILE A 9 -31.21 -8.62 -6.33
N ALA A 10 -31.65 -8.78 -7.58
CA ALA A 10 -31.83 -7.67 -8.52
C ALA A 10 -33.01 -6.77 -8.09
N PRO A 11 -32.91 -5.44 -8.22
CA PRO A 11 -34.01 -4.55 -7.89
C PRO A 11 -35.18 -4.69 -8.87
N ALA A 12 -36.39 -4.72 -8.30
CA ALA A 12 -37.66 -4.73 -8.99
C ALA A 12 -37.80 -3.53 -9.93
N ALA A 13 -38.28 -3.80 -11.14
CA ALA A 13 -38.60 -2.80 -12.15
C ALA A 13 -39.67 -1.82 -11.63
N VAL A 14 -39.34 -0.54 -11.62
CA VAL A 14 -40.27 0.57 -11.39
C VAL A 14 -41.25 0.62 -12.56
N ALA A 15 -42.52 0.32 -12.27
CA ALA A 15 -43.62 0.46 -13.21
C ALA A 15 -43.94 1.95 -13.43
N LEU A 16 -43.46 2.51 -14.55
CA LEU A 16 -43.93 3.82 -15.03
C LEU A 16 -45.32 3.66 -15.67
N ARG A 17 -46.34 4.14 -14.97
CA ARG A 17 -47.69 4.36 -15.51
C ARG A 17 -47.70 5.58 -16.44
N GLY A 18 -47.91 5.30 -17.72
CA GLY A 18 -48.89 5.94 -18.60
C GLY A 18 -48.88 7.46 -18.79
N VAL A 19 -48.46 7.90 -19.98
CA VAL A 19 -49.07 9.04 -20.69
C VAL A 19 -49.33 8.60 -22.13
N GLY A 20 -50.57 8.81 -22.59
CA GLY A 20 -51.08 8.37 -23.88
C GLY A 20 -50.50 9.11 -25.08
N GLY A 21 -50.57 8.48 -26.25
CA GLY A 21 -50.11 9.07 -27.51
C GLY A 21 -50.29 8.14 -28.70
N ASN A 22 -51.49 8.18 -29.27
CA ASN A 22 -51.86 8.10 -30.68
C ASN A 22 -50.97 7.35 -31.71
N SER A 23 -51.64 6.43 -32.43
CA SER A 23 -51.52 6.15 -33.88
C SER A 23 -50.19 5.68 -34.50
N GLY A 24 -50.22 4.47 -35.06
CA GLY A 24 -49.45 4.10 -36.26
C GLY A 24 -48.11 3.40 -36.06
N SER A 25 -48.09 2.06 -36.09
CA SER A 25 -47.01 1.23 -36.69
C SER A 25 -47.12 -0.26 -36.31
N SER A 26 -48.07 -0.97 -36.93
CA SER A 26 -48.29 -2.41 -36.72
C SER A 26 -47.22 -3.33 -37.35
N LEU A 27 -46.33 -2.81 -38.22
CA LEU A 27 -45.39 -3.66 -38.96
C LEU A 27 -43.99 -3.83 -38.35
N ARG A 28 -43.53 -2.94 -37.46
CA ARG A 28 -42.14 -2.99 -36.96
C ARG A 28 -41.91 -3.89 -35.73
N ARG A 29 -42.97 -4.22 -34.98
CA ARG A 29 -42.85 -5.09 -33.79
C ARG A 29 -42.73 -6.58 -34.10
N LYS A 30 -43.18 -7.03 -35.28
CA LYS A 30 -43.08 -8.45 -35.67
C LYS A 30 -41.67 -8.84 -36.16
N VAL A 31 -40.88 -7.88 -36.64
CA VAL A 31 -39.51 -8.14 -37.12
C VAL A 31 -38.50 -8.25 -35.96
N LEU A 32 -38.70 -7.49 -34.88
CA LEU A 32 -37.80 -7.53 -33.71
C LEU A 32 -37.97 -8.80 -32.85
N ALA A 33 -39.18 -9.36 -32.78
CA ALA A 33 -39.45 -10.61 -32.05
C ALA A 33 -38.85 -11.85 -32.74
N GLY A 34 -38.68 -11.83 -34.07
CA GLY A 34 -38.08 -12.94 -34.82
C GLY A 34 -36.55 -13.04 -34.65
N LEU A 35 -35.85 -11.91 -34.51
CA LEU A 35 -34.39 -11.87 -34.37
C LEU A 35 -33.88 -12.32 -33.00
N LEU A 36 -34.67 -12.12 -31.94
CA LEU A 36 -34.32 -12.57 -30.58
C LEU A 36 -34.47 -14.09 -30.38
N ALA A 37 -35.40 -14.73 -31.09
CA ALA A 37 -35.55 -16.19 -31.06
C ALA A 37 -34.41 -16.93 -31.79
N ALA A 38 -33.84 -16.32 -32.84
CA ALA A 38 -32.72 -16.92 -33.58
C ALA A 38 -31.38 -16.83 -32.83
N ALA A 39 -31.18 -15.81 -31.98
CA ALA A 39 -29.94 -15.65 -31.19
C ALA A 39 -29.87 -16.58 -29.97
N LEU A 40 -31.00 -17.00 -29.40
CA LEU A 40 -31.03 -17.94 -28.27
C LEU A 40 -30.86 -19.40 -28.70
N ALA A 41 -31.25 -19.76 -29.93
CA ALA A 41 -31.08 -21.10 -30.46
C ALA A 41 -29.61 -21.45 -30.78
N THR A 42 -28.78 -20.46 -31.14
CA THR A 42 -27.35 -20.66 -31.42
C THR A 42 -26.51 -20.80 -30.15
N ALA A 43 -26.89 -20.18 -29.03
CA ALA A 43 -26.19 -20.33 -27.76
C ALA A 43 -26.35 -21.73 -27.14
N ALA A 44 -27.52 -22.36 -27.32
CA ALA A 44 -27.78 -23.71 -26.82
C ALA A 44 -27.00 -24.81 -27.55
N LEU A 45 -26.67 -24.63 -28.83
CA LEU A 45 -25.92 -25.63 -29.61
C LEU A 45 -24.42 -25.65 -29.28
N VAL A 46 -23.84 -24.53 -28.82
CA VAL A 46 -22.41 -24.45 -28.45
C VAL A 46 -22.13 -25.08 -27.08
N LEU A 47 -23.12 -25.10 -26.17
CA LEU A 47 -22.97 -25.73 -24.85
C LEU A 47 -23.12 -27.25 -24.87
N ALA A 48 -23.77 -27.83 -25.89
CA ALA A 48 -23.91 -29.29 -26.02
C ALA A 48 -22.64 -29.99 -26.58
N ALA A 49 -21.68 -29.24 -27.14
CA ALA A 49 -20.47 -29.80 -27.76
C ALA A 49 -19.27 -29.97 -26.81
N LYS A 50 -19.38 -29.61 -25.52
CA LYS A 50 -18.30 -29.73 -24.52
C LYS A 50 -18.47 -30.86 -23.50
N GLY A 51 -19.33 -31.84 -23.80
CA GLY A 51 -19.45 -33.09 -23.05
C GLY A 51 -18.26 -34.04 -23.25
N ALA A 52 -17.04 -33.60 -22.92
CA ALA A 52 -15.87 -34.45 -22.86
C ALA A 52 -15.78 -35.10 -21.47
N ARG A 53 -15.96 -36.42 -21.46
CA ARG A 53 -15.86 -37.31 -20.31
C ARG A 53 -14.54 -37.11 -19.57
N TRP A 54 -14.62 -36.71 -18.31
CA TRP A 54 -13.53 -36.83 -17.35
C TRP A 54 -13.60 -38.22 -16.69
N GLN A 55 -12.61 -39.06 -16.92
CA GLN A 55 -12.36 -40.26 -16.13
C GLN A 55 -11.31 -39.94 -15.05
N PRO A 56 -11.50 -40.38 -13.79
CA PRO A 56 -10.45 -40.31 -12.79
C PRO A 56 -9.53 -41.52 -12.95
N ARG A 57 -8.25 -41.29 -13.25
CA ARG A 57 -7.18 -42.27 -13.01
C ARG A 57 -6.32 -41.76 -11.88
N GLY A 58 -6.48 -42.35 -10.71
CA GLY A 58 -5.46 -42.32 -9.67
C GLY A 58 -4.39 -43.36 -9.96
N VAL A 59 -3.12 -42.98 -9.81
CA VAL A 59 -1.95 -43.76 -9.36
C VAL A 59 -0.94 -42.68 -8.97
N ALA A 60 -0.77 -42.38 -7.69
CA ALA A 60 0.23 -42.94 -6.78
C ALA A 60 1.69 -42.53 -7.10
N VAL A 61 2.33 -41.96 -6.07
CA VAL A 61 3.77 -41.95 -5.80
C VAL A 61 4.66 -41.11 -6.73
N GLN A 62 5.03 -39.92 -6.26
CA GLN A 62 6.44 -39.52 -6.28
C GLN A 62 6.77 -38.57 -5.13
N LYS A 63 7.20 -39.19 -4.03
CA LYS A 63 8.00 -38.60 -2.95
C LYS A 63 9.43 -38.47 -3.49
N GLN A 64 10.12 -37.40 -3.08
CA GLN A 64 11.53 -37.07 -3.36
C GLN A 64 11.81 -36.22 -4.61
N ALA A 65 11.86 -34.90 -4.39
CA ALA A 65 12.96 -34.03 -4.82
C ALA A 65 12.77 -32.65 -4.18
N ALA A 66 12.89 -32.57 -2.85
CA ALA A 66 12.84 -31.31 -2.10
C ALA A 66 14.24 -30.82 -1.64
N ASP A 67 15.33 -31.46 -2.08
CA ASP A 67 16.69 -31.17 -1.59
C ASP A 67 17.69 -30.73 -2.68
N LEU A 68 17.23 -30.10 -3.76
CA LEU A 68 18.13 -29.50 -4.77
C LEU A 68 17.75 -28.07 -5.22
N ILE A 69 16.98 -27.34 -4.42
CA ILE A 69 16.71 -25.90 -4.65
C ILE A 69 17.16 -25.08 -3.43
N PHE A 70 18.38 -25.30 -2.95
CA PHE A 70 19.00 -24.43 -1.91
C PHE A 70 20.51 -24.24 -2.09
N ALA A 71 21.02 -24.52 -3.30
CA ALA A 71 22.43 -24.28 -3.65
C ALA A 71 22.61 -23.27 -4.81
N GLU A 72 21.53 -22.68 -5.32
CA GLU A 72 21.57 -21.62 -6.35
C GLU A 72 21.38 -20.20 -5.75
N GLU A 73 21.09 -20.10 -4.45
CA GLU A 73 20.86 -18.82 -3.75
C GLU A 73 22.14 -18.19 -3.18
N LEU A 74 23.27 -18.88 -3.24
CA LEU A 74 24.56 -18.39 -2.72
C LEU A 74 25.53 -17.87 -3.81
N VAL A 75 25.07 -17.71 -5.05
CA VAL A 75 25.84 -17.09 -6.17
C VAL A 75 25.22 -15.74 -6.60
N ARG A 76 24.29 -15.16 -5.82
CA ARG A 76 23.70 -13.83 -6.07
C ARG A 76 24.33 -12.68 -5.26
N ASP A 77 25.39 -12.93 -4.50
CA ASP A 77 26.05 -11.91 -3.68
C ASP A 77 26.88 -10.87 -4.47
N SER A 78 26.88 -10.92 -5.80
CA SER A 78 27.64 -9.99 -6.66
C SER A 78 26.85 -8.77 -7.15
N ARG A 79 25.63 -8.51 -6.67
CA ARG A 79 24.78 -7.42 -7.22
C ARG A 79 24.37 -6.33 -6.22
N VAL A 80 24.88 -6.38 -5.00
CA VAL A 80 24.63 -5.33 -4.01
C VAL A 80 25.63 -4.20 -4.23
N CYS A 81 25.14 -3.03 -4.65
CA CYS A 81 25.95 -1.82 -4.79
C CYS A 81 25.74 -0.90 -3.57
N GLU A 82 26.71 -0.04 -3.33
CA GLU A 82 26.63 1.08 -2.38
C GLU A 82 26.07 2.31 -3.10
N TRP A 83 25.08 2.95 -2.49
CA TRP A 83 24.36 4.12 -3.00
C TRP A 83 24.40 5.25 -1.98
N GLU A 84 24.51 6.49 -2.43
CA GLU A 84 24.41 7.70 -1.62
C GLU A 84 23.15 8.48 -1.98
N VAL A 85 22.44 8.97 -0.97
CA VAL A 85 21.34 9.92 -1.17
C VAL A 85 21.91 11.30 -1.48
N ILE A 86 21.73 11.78 -2.71
CA ILE A 86 22.21 13.11 -3.12
C ILE A 86 21.11 14.18 -3.06
N TRP A 87 19.84 13.77 -3.02
CA TRP A 87 18.72 14.72 -2.97
C TRP A 87 18.67 15.54 -1.67
N PRO A 88 18.57 16.88 -1.72
CA PRO A 88 18.67 17.75 -0.54
C PRO A 88 17.65 17.47 0.58
N THR A 89 16.44 17.03 0.22
CA THR A 89 15.37 16.76 1.19
C THR A 89 15.34 15.31 1.66
N GLY A 90 16.27 14.48 1.20
CA GLY A 90 16.25 13.03 1.42
C GLY A 90 15.32 12.30 0.46
N VAL A 91 15.21 10.99 0.63
CA VAL A 91 14.44 10.10 -0.25
C VAL A 91 13.52 9.20 0.55
N HIS A 92 12.31 8.97 0.05
CA HIS A 92 11.37 8.05 0.68
C HIS A 92 11.79 6.59 0.44
N VAL A 93 11.80 5.80 1.51
CA VAL A 93 11.85 4.34 1.44
C VAL A 93 10.42 3.85 1.36
N ARG A 94 10.10 3.04 0.35
CA ARG A 94 8.75 2.56 0.07
C ARG A 94 8.63 1.05 0.18
N ASN A 95 7.41 0.57 0.41
CA ASN A 95 7.16 -0.86 0.55
C ASN A 95 7.26 -1.65 -0.78
N GLY A 96 7.29 -0.96 -1.93
CA GLY A 96 7.47 -1.57 -3.25
C GLY A 96 8.16 -0.63 -4.25
N PRO A 97 8.59 -1.13 -5.42
CA PRO A 97 9.25 -0.34 -6.48
C PRO A 97 8.24 0.50 -7.27
N SER A 98 7.48 1.33 -6.57
CA SER A 98 6.47 2.20 -7.16
C SER A 98 6.23 3.44 -6.29
N ILE A 99 6.14 4.61 -6.93
CA ILE A 99 5.86 5.89 -6.26
C ILE A 99 4.47 5.94 -5.62
N TYR A 100 3.60 4.98 -5.95
CA TYR A 100 2.25 4.85 -5.39
C TYR A 100 2.21 3.95 -4.16
N THR A 101 3.27 3.20 -3.86
CA THR A 101 3.32 2.32 -2.68
C THR A 101 3.61 3.13 -1.43
N SER A 102 3.07 2.71 -0.28
CA SER A 102 3.25 3.42 0.99
C SER A 102 4.72 3.64 1.32
N ALA A 103 5.06 4.87 1.73
CA ALA A 103 6.37 5.18 2.27
C ALA A 103 6.45 4.61 3.70
N ILE A 104 7.50 3.83 3.96
CA ILE A 104 7.79 3.22 5.26
C ILE A 104 8.89 3.96 6.02
N GLY A 105 9.59 4.89 5.34
CA GLY A 105 10.62 5.71 5.97
C GLY A 105 11.19 6.78 5.04
N VAL A 106 12.18 7.51 5.54
CA VAL A 106 12.93 8.52 4.80
C VAL A 106 14.42 8.34 5.09
N LYS A 107 15.26 8.39 4.05
CA LYS A 107 16.72 8.46 4.17
C LYS A 107 17.17 9.89 3.91
N ALA A 108 17.87 10.50 4.86
CA ALA A 108 18.39 11.85 4.72
C ALA A 108 19.47 11.94 3.62
N GLN A 109 19.76 13.16 3.15
CA GLN A 109 20.88 13.41 2.25
C GLN A 109 22.19 12.90 2.86
N LYS A 110 23.14 12.48 2.01
CA LYS A 110 24.46 11.93 2.36
C LYS A 110 24.43 10.60 3.12
N VAL A 111 23.25 10.03 3.38
CA VAL A 111 23.14 8.67 3.91
C VAL A 111 23.54 7.68 2.84
N ARG A 112 24.38 6.72 3.24
CA ARG A 112 24.80 5.60 2.41
C ARG A 112 23.94 4.38 2.71
N MET A 113 23.60 3.65 1.66
CA MET A 113 22.79 2.45 1.75
C MET A 113 23.29 1.40 0.77
N PHE A 114 22.97 0.15 1.06
CA PHE A 114 23.34 -1.00 0.24
C PHE A 114 22.09 -1.59 -0.36
N GLY A 115 22.13 -1.87 -1.65
CA GLY A 115 20.99 -2.43 -2.33
C GLY A 115 21.27 -2.84 -3.75
N GLN A 116 20.38 -3.70 -4.26
CA GLN A 116 20.41 -4.14 -5.64
C GLN A 116 19.58 -3.19 -6.50
N GLN A 117 20.12 -2.79 -7.64
CA GLN A 117 19.35 -2.05 -8.62
C GLN A 117 18.29 -2.95 -9.26
N ASP A 118 17.04 -2.51 -9.23
CA ASP A 118 15.89 -3.12 -9.86
C ASP A 118 15.15 -2.04 -10.69
N GLY A 119 15.52 -1.96 -11.97
CA GLY A 119 15.08 -0.88 -12.86
C GLY A 119 15.50 0.50 -12.35
N ASP A 120 14.51 1.37 -12.14
CA ASP A 120 14.67 2.72 -11.60
C ASP A 120 14.69 2.78 -10.06
N TRP A 121 14.66 1.62 -9.39
CA TRP A 121 14.63 1.50 -7.94
C TRP A 121 15.86 0.77 -7.41
N VAL A 122 16.17 1.02 -6.14
CA VAL A 122 17.13 0.25 -5.35
C VAL A 122 16.36 -0.55 -4.32
N ALA A 123 16.39 -1.87 -4.43
CA ALA A 123 15.92 -2.77 -3.39
C ALA A 123 16.98 -2.84 -2.28
N LEU A 124 16.63 -2.39 -1.08
CA LEU A 124 17.57 -2.32 0.04
C LEU A 124 17.93 -3.73 0.55
N SER A 125 19.21 -3.97 0.85
CA SER A 125 19.68 -5.31 1.28
C SER A 125 19.70 -5.50 2.80
N LYS A 126 19.91 -4.43 3.57
CA LYS A 126 19.96 -4.46 5.05
C LYS A 126 18.64 -4.08 5.71
N GLU A 127 17.71 -3.51 4.94
CA GLU A 127 16.43 -2.99 5.40
C GLU A 127 15.36 -3.36 4.38
N ARG A 128 14.10 -3.43 4.80
CA ARG A 128 13.01 -3.65 3.85
C ARG A 128 12.74 -2.35 3.09
N GLY A 129 12.40 -2.50 1.82
CA GLY A 129 11.87 -1.42 1.00
C GLY A 129 12.72 -1.05 -0.20
N PHE A 130 12.19 -0.09 -0.95
CA PHE A 130 12.71 0.36 -2.22
C PHE A 130 12.90 1.88 -2.20
N VAL A 131 13.97 2.33 -2.83
CA VAL A 131 14.27 3.77 -2.96
C VAL A 131 14.44 4.11 -4.43
N LEU A 132 13.79 5.18 -4.88
CA LEU A 132 13.81 5.60 -6.29
C LEU A 132 15.17 6.25 -6.64
N ILE A 133 15.77 5.86 -7.77
CA ILE A 133 17.06 6.36 -8.23
C ILE A 133 16.91 7.72 -8.91
N LYS A 134 15.89 7.86 -9.77
CA LYS A 134 15.62 9.08 -10.56
C LYS A 134 14.13 9.35 -10.64
N SER A 135 13.76 10.64 -10.66
CA SER A 135 12.37 11.09 -10.87
C SER A 135 12.38 12.22 -11.89
N GLY A 136 12.02 11.92 -13.14
CA GLY A 136 12.19 12.84 -14.26
C GLY A 136 13.66 13.18 -14.48
N ASP A 137 13.99 14.47 -14.50
CA ASP A 137 15.36 14.96 -14.68
C ASP A 137 16.20 14.96 -13.38
N TYR A 138 15.59 14.61 -12.25
CA TYR A 138 16.25 14.63 -10.96
C TYR A 138 16.89 13.29 -10.63
N VAL A 139 18.18 13.34 -10.29
CA VAL A 139 18.90 12.20 -9.73
C VAL A 139 18.82 12.26 -8.21
N LEU A 140 18.19 11.25 -7.63
CA LEU A 140 17.93 11.15 -6.19
C LEU A 140 19.06 10.39 -5.48
N LEU A 141 19.62 9.39 -6.17
CA LEU A 141 20.65 8.50 -5.68
C LEU A 141 21.85 8.49 -6.63
N GLU A 142 23.05 8.51 -6.04
CA GLU A 142 24.30 8.27 -6.75
C GLU A 142 24.86 6.90 -6.38
N ARG A 143 25.39 6.18 -7.36
CA ARG A 143 26.00 4.87 -7.15
C ARG A 143 27.49 5.06 -6.85
N ILE A 144 27.94 4.69 -5.65
CA ILE A 144 29.32 4.88 -5.20
C ILE A 144 30.21 3.73 -5.69
N SER A 145 29.84 2.49 -5.36
CA SER A 145 30.66 1.32 -5.62
C SER A 145 29.78 0.11 -5.90
N CYS A 146 30.18 -0.72 -6.86
CA CYS A 146 29.67 -2.07 -7.02
C CYS A 146 30.86 -3.00 -6.95
N PRO A 147 30.79 -4.13 -6.23
CA PRO A 147 31.78 -5.18 -6.38
C PRO A 147 31.65 -5.70 -7.82
N SER A 148 32.46 -5.13 -8.71
CA SER A 148 32.60 -5.64 -10.07
C SER A 148 33.16 -7.04 -9.93
N THR A 149 32.39 -8.05 -10.30
CA THR A 149 32.90 -9.42 -10.49
C THR A 149 33.89 -9.36 -11.65
N ALA A 150 35.12 -8.99 -11.33
CA ALA A 150 36.24 -9.04 -12.26
C ALA A 150 36.31 -10.47 -12.82
N ALA A 151 36.37 -10.54 -14.14
CA ALA A 151 36.32 -11.73 -14.95
C ALA A 151 37.19 -12.88 -14.40
N ALA A 152 36.62 -14.09 -14.38
CA ALA A 152 37.39 -15.32 -14.31
C ALA A 152 38.35 -15.37 -15.52
N PRO A 153 39.68 -15.47 -15.33
CA PRO A 153 40.59 -15.72 -16.44
C PRO A 153 40.53 -17.20 -16.85
N ALA A 154 40.26 -17.45 -18.13
CA ALA A 154 40.40 -18.77 -18.73
C ALA A 154 41.89 -19.15 -18.86
N SER A 155 42.20 -20.33 -18.31
CA SER A 155 43.38 -21.21 -18.47
C SER A 155 44.34 -20.98 -19.67
N ALA A 156 45.66 -20.89 -19.40
CA ALA A 156 46.68 -21.89 -19.83
C ALA A 156 48.15 -21.50 -19.48
N ALA A 157 48.80 -22.33 -18.62
CA ALA A 157 50.22 -22.79 -18.55
C ALA A 157 51.41 -21.80 -18.73
N LYS A 158 52.56 -21.81 -18.01
CA LYS A 158 53.31 -22.79 -17.17
C LYS A 158 54.47 -22.06 -16.39
N PRO A 159 55.38 -22.69 -15.60
CA PRO A 159 55.72 -22.30 -14.23
C PRO A 159 57.12 -21.70 -14.01
N VAL A 160 57.30 -20.80 -13.02
CA VAL A 160 58.64 -20.52 -12.42
C VAL A 160 58.53 -20.22 -10.91
N ARG A 161 58.94 -21.22 -10.12
CA ARG A 161 59.85 -21.23 -8.96
C ARG A 161 59.85 -20.05 -7.95
N THR A 162 59.33 -20.37 -6.75
CA THR A 162 59.94 -20.26 -5.41
C THR A 162 60.67 -18.97 -5.00
N GLU A 163 60.06 -18.19 -4.09
CA GLU A 163 60.72 -17.79 -2.84
C GLU A 163 59.70 -17.35 -1.77
N ALA A 164 59.81 -17.95 -0.59
CA ALA A 164 59.29 -17.49 0.70
C ALA A 164 60.51 -17.50 1.66
N PRO A 165 60.51 -16.90 2.86
CA PRO A 165 59.42 -16.19 3.56
C PRO A 165 59.85 -14.86 4.25
N ARG A 166 58.90 -14.03 4.68
CA ARG A 166 59.04 -13.34 5.98
C ARG A 166 57.71 -12.98 6.60
N ALA A 167 57.65 -13.21 7.91
CA ALA A 167 56.48 -13.25 8.76
C ALA A 167 56.08 -11.88 9.36
N ALA A 168 54.76 -11.75 9.60
CA ALA A 168 54.07 -11.10 10.74
C ALA A 168 54.27 -9.57 10.96
N PRO A 169 53.25 -8.82 11.47
CA PRO A 169 52.34 -9.23 12.54
C PRO A 169 50.84 -8.98 12.35
N ALA A 170 50.09 -9.63 13.25
CA ALA A 170 48.65 -9.68 13.43
C ALA A 170 48.01 -8.33 13.84
N PRO A 171 46.68 -8.18 13.63
CA PRO A 171 45.93 -6.96 13.92
C PRO A 171 45.78 -6.67 15.41
N THR A 172 45.88 -5.40 15.76
CA THR A 172 45.54 -4.87 17.08
C THR A 172 44.01 -4.89 17.27
N PRO A 173 43.48 -5.50 18.34
CA PRO A 173 42.05 -5.43 18.66
C PRO A 173 41.67 -4.03 19.20
N ALA A 174 40.55 -3.49 18.70
CA ALA A 174 39.91 -2.29 19.22
C ALA A 174 39.32 -2.54 20.62
N PRO A 175 39.26 -1.50 21.48
CA PRO A 175 38.79 -1.62 22.85
C PRO A 175 37.27 -1.86 22.93
N PRO A 176 36.78 -2.61 23.93
CA PRO A 176 35.36 -2.83 24.17
C PRO A 176 34.66 -1.55 24.64
N PRO A 177 33.44 -1.22 24.16
CA PRO A 177 32.63 -0.20 24.79
C PRO A 177 32.17 -0.66 26.17
N ALA A 178 32.33 0.25 27.14
CA ALA A 178 31.97 0.06 28.53
C ALA A 178 30.47 -0.28 28.70
N ALA A 179 30.24 -1.28 29.54
CA ALA A 179 28.93 -1.68 30.02
C ALA A 179 28.27 -0.53 30.82
N ILE A 180 27.11 -0.06 30.36
CA ILE A 180 26.18 0.69 31.19
C ILE A 180 25.30 -0.34 31.89
N ALA A 181 25.39 -0.33 33.22
CA ALA A 181 24.67 -1.21 34.11
C ALA A 181 23.16 -0.99 34.04
N ALA A 182 22.42 -2.10 33.89
CA ALA A 182 21.01 -2.18 34.18
C ALA A 182 20.78 -2.20 35.70
N PRO A 183 19.92 -1.34 36.28
CA PRO A 183 19.38 -1.59 37.60
C PRO A 183 18.24 -2.62 37.53
N LYS A 184 18.45 -3.77 38.18
CA LYS A 184 17.41 -4.73 38.55
C LYS A 184 16.52 -4.11 39.64
N ALA A 185 15.20 -4.15 39.37
CA ALA A 185 14.03 -4.43 40.22
C ALA A 185 14.13 -4.29 41.77
N PRO A 186 13.02 -3.94 42.45
CA PRO A 186 12.05 -5.00 42.72
C PRO A 186 10.58 -4.64 42.47
N ALA A 187 9.87 -5.65 41.98
CA ALA A 187 8.43 -5.76 42.03
C ALA A 187 7.95 -5.75 43.49
N LYS A 188 6.84 -5.05 43.75
CA LYS A 188 5.89 -5.44 44.78
C LYS A 188 4.48 -5.32 44.25
N ALA A 189 3.82 -6.47 44.21
CA ALA A 189 2.47 -6.70 43.78
C ALA A 189 1.44 -6.09 44.74
N ALA A 190 0.28 -5.69 44.19
CA ALA A 190 -1.00 -6.39 44.36
C ALA A 190 -2.18 -5.42 44.48
N ARG A 191 -3.18 -5.70 43.63
CA ARG A 191 -4.63 -5.55 43.85
C ARG A 191 -5.18 -4.13 44.05
N ALA A 192 -5.74 -3.62 42.95
CA ALA A 192 -7.05 -2.97 42.97
C ALA A 192 -7.76 -3.32 41.64
N ALA A 193 -8.30 -4.54 41.58
CA ALA A 193 -9.43 -4.84 40.71
C ALA A 193 -10.71 -4.61 41.53
N ASP A 194 -11.79 -4.29 40.82
CA ASP A 194 -13.11 -3.91 41.32
C ASP A 194 -13.20 -2.53 41.98
N GLU A 195 -13.60 -1.54 41.17
CA GLU A 195 -14.88 -0.84 41.32
C GLU A 195 -14.91 0.35 40.34
N ARG A 196 -15.11 0.06 39.05
CA ARG A 196 -15.65 1.07 38.13
C ARG A 196 -17.00 0.59 37.68
N ALA A 197 -17.95 0.83 38.59
CA ALA A 197 -19.38 0.77 38.37
C ALA A 197 -19.74 1.13 36.94
N ALA A 198 -20.60 0.30 36.35
CA ALA A 198 -21.37 0.59 35.16
C ALA A 198 -22.10 1.92 35.34
N ALA A 199 -21.40 3.01 35.00
CA ALA A 199 -22.05 4.27 34.72
C ALA A 199 -22.95 4.03 33.49
N PRO A 200 -24.20 4.53 33.51
CA PRO A 200 -25.06 4.41 32.35
C PRO A 200 -24.32 4.99 31.14
N ALA A 201 -24.26 4.20 30.07
CA ALA A 201 -23.60 4.55 28.82
C ALA A 201 -24.14 5.91 28.35
N LYS A 202 -23.38 6.98 28.63
CA LYS A 202 -23.63 8.27 28.01
C LYS A 202 -23.46 8.05 26.52
N GLU A 203 -24.49 8.43 25.76
CA GLU A 203 -24.46 8.40 24.30
C GLU A 203 -23.13 8.99 23.80
N PRO A 204 -22.50 8.35 22.80
CA PRO A 204 -21.21 8.78 22.31
C PRO A 204 -21.31 10.23 21.82
N LYS A 205 -20.40 11.09 22.29
CA LYS A 205 -20.35 12.49 21.84
C LYS A 205 -20.02 12.51 20.35
N GLU A 206 -21.00 12.84 19.53
CA GLU A 206 -20.85 12.95 18.09
C GLU A 206 -20.41 14.36 17.71
N LYS A 207 -19.49 14.46 16.74
CA LYS A 207 -19.07 15.74 16.18
C LYS A 207 -18.85 15.65 14.68
N HIS A 208 -19.24 16.70 13.98
CA HIS A 208 -19.03 16.83 12.54
C HIS A 208 -17.56 17.15 12.24
N GLY A 209 -16.95 16.35 11.37
CA GLY A 209 -15.62 16.62 10.80
C GLY A 209 -15.74 17.45 9.53
N HIS A 210 -14.74 18.29 9.29
CA HIS A 210 -14.64 19.22 8.14
C HIS A 210 -13.26 19.17 7.48
N LEU A 211 -12.51 18.11 7.78
CA LEU A 211 -11.10 17.95 7.41
C LEU A 211 -10.91 16.88 6.34
N GLU A 212 -11.91 16.04 6.10
CA GLU A 212 -11.88 15.01 5.07
C GLU A 212 -12.39 15.55 3.74
N TRP A 213 -11.65 15.26 2.68
CA TRP A 213 -11.98 15.62 1.31
C TRP A 213 -11.87 14.39 0.43
N GLU A 214 -12.76 14.28 -0.55
CA GLU A 214 -12.74 13.23 -1.56
C GLU A 214 -12.32 13.80 -2.90
N VAL A 215 -11.47 13.08 -3.61
CA VAL A 215 -11.17 13.40 -5.00
C VAL A 215 -12.36 12.97 -5.86
N VAL A 216 -13.05 13.94 -6.45
CA VAL A 216 -14.24 13.72 -7.29
C VAL A 216 -13.94 13.82 -8.79
N SER A 217 -12.71 14.23 -9.14
CA SER A 217 -12.26 14.28 -10.53
C SER A 217 -12.04 12.88 -11.09
N LEU A 218 -12.52 12.65 -12.32
CA LEU A 218 -12.22 11.43 -13.08
C LEU A 218 -10.73 11.36 -13.47
N GLU A 219 -10.11 12.52 -13.68
CA GLU A 219 -8.69 12.63 -14.02
C GLU A 219 -7.82 12.66 -12.76
N PRO A 220 -6.61 12.09 -12.78
CA PRO A 220 -5.70 12.15 -11.64
C PRO A 220 -5.37 13.59 -11.23
N VAL A 221 -5.56 13.91 -9.95
CA VAL A 221 -5.27 15.22 -9.38
C VAL A 221 -3.82 15.27 -8.91
N ASN A 222 -3.06 16.26 -9.39
CA ASN A 222 -1.66 16.43 -9.02
C ASN A 222 -1.53 17.01 -7.60
N LEU A 223 -0.84 16.29 -6.72
CA LEU A 223 -0.35 16.80 -5.44
C LEU A 223 0.90 17.64 -5.69
N ARG A 224 0.88 18.89 -5.27
CA ARG A 224 1.96 19.86 -5.54
C ARG A 224 2.68 20.28 -4.28
N LEU A 225 3.92 20.72 -4.40
CA LEU A 225 4.71 21.17 -3.24
C LEU A 225 4.17 22.47 -2.65
N GLU A 226 3.72 23.39 -3.50
CA GLU A 226 3.17 24.69 -3.13
C GLU A 226 1.76 24.87 -3.75
N ALA A 227 1.01 25.84 -3.24
CA ALA A 227 -0.32 26.23 -3.70
C ALA A 227 -0.27 26.98 -5.06
N SER A 228 0.34 26.35 -6.06
CA SER A 228 0.51 26.90 -7.41
C SER A 228 0.48 25.79 -8.46
N THR A 229 -0.16 26.04 -9.60
CA THR A 229 -0.22 25.10 -10.74
C THR A 229 1.12 24.95 -11.47
N SER A 230 2.07 25.86 -11.24
CA SER A 230 3.45 25.76 -11.74
C SER A 230 4.40 25.09 -10.75
N SER A 231 3.93 24.77 -9.53
CA SER A 231 4.77 24.13 -8.51
C SER A 231 5.07 22.67 -8.85
N LEU A 232 6.17 22.17 -8.30
CA LEU A 232 6.63 20.79 -8.43
C LEU A 232 5.52 19.81 -8.04
N ILE A 233 5.30 18.79 -8.87
CA ILE A 233 4.35 17.70 -8.61
C ILE A 233 5.05 16.66 -7.73
N LEU A 234 4.53 16.45 -6.52
CA LEU A 234 5.00 15.45 -5.56
C LEU A 234 4.37 14.06 -5.78
N GLY A 235 3.18 14.02 -6.40
CA GLY A 235 2.46 12.79 -6.68
C GLY A 235 1.09 13.06 -7.28
N THR A 236 0.25 12.03 -7.35
CA THR A 236 -1.13 12.13 -7.84
C THR A 236 -2.11 11.41 -6.93
N LYS A 237 -3.36 11.87 -6.96
CA LYS A 237 -4.53 11.25 -6.32
C LYS A 237 -5.58 10.92 -7.37
N ARG A 238 -6.34 9.86 -7.16
CA ARG A 238 -7.34 9.36 -8.10
C ARG A 238 -8.74 9.56 -7.55
N LEU A 239 -9.74 9.47 -8.42
CA LEU A 239 -11.16 9.43 -8.05
C LEU A 239 -11.41 8.50 -6.85
N GLY A 240 -12.10 9.01 -5.84
CA GLY A 240 -12.45 8.30 -4.61
C GLY A 240 -11.35 8.26 -3.55
N ASP A 241 -10.14 8.77 -3.83
CA ASP A 241 -9.12 8.93 -2.79
C ASP A 241 -9.62 9.92 -1.73
N VAL A 242 -9.55 9.51 -0.47
CA VAL A 242 -9.84 10.37 0.69
C VAL A 242 -8.54 10.97 1.18
N VAL A 243 -8.54 12.28 1.37
CA VAL A 243 -7.40 13.05 1.90
C VAL A 243 -7.84 13.93 3.06
N VAL A 244 -6.92 14.22 3.96
CA VAL A 244 -7.17 15.07 5.12
C VAL A 244 -6.41 16.39 4.95
N GLY A 245 -7.09 17.51 5.14
CA GLY A 245 -6.46 18.82 5.01
C GLY A 245 -7.36 19.99 5.38
N THR A 246 -6.75 21.18 5.36
CA THR A 246 -7.41 22.46 5.60
C THR A 246 -7.49 23.25 4.30
N ARG A 247 -8.67 23.82 4.02
CA ARG A 247 -8.85 24.70 2.87
C ARG A 247 -8.06 26.00 3.03
N GLU A 248 -7.25 26.32 2.04
CA GLU A 248 -6.50 27.56 1.91
C GLU A 248 -6.78 28.18 0.52
N GLY A 249 -7.79 29.06 0.47
CA GLY A 249 -8.25 29.67 -0.77
C GLY A 249 -8.81 28.63 -1.76
N GLY A 250 -8.17 28.53 -2.94
CA GLY A 250 -8.48 27.57 -3.99
C GLY A 250 -7.76 26.22 -3.85
N TRP A 251 -7.04 26.00 -2.75
CA TRP A 251 -6.21 24.82 -2.52
C TRP A 251 -6.60 24.13 -1.21
N LEU A 252 -6.34 22.84 -1.15
CA LEU A 252 -6.36 22.04 0.07
C LEU A 252 -4.92 21.83 0.52
N ARG A 253 -4.56 22.37 1.68
CA ARG A 253 -3.27 22.05 2.33
C ARG A 253 -3.40 20.73 3.07
N LEU A 254 -2.58 19.75 2.71
CA LEU A 254 -2.63 18.44 3.37
C LEU A 254 -2.14 18.51 4.82
N TRP A 255 -2.74 17.69 5.67
CA TRP A 255 -2.30 17.50 7.06
C TRP A 255 -1.24 16.38 7.11
N HIS A 256 -0.14 16.57 7.85
CA HIS A 256 1.01 15.67 8.05
C HIS A 256 1.87 15.38 6.82
N HIS A 257 1.34 15.62 5.63
CA HIS A 257 2.08 15.55 4.38
C HIS A 257 2.35 16.95 3.84
N THR A 258 3.55 17.16 3.32
CA THR A 258 3.86 18.38 2.58
C THR A 258 3.13 18.33 1.24
N GLY A 259 2.29 19.33 0.98
CA GLY A 259 1.75 19.59 -0.34
C GLY A 259 0.31 20.09 -0.37
N TYR A 260 -0.11 20.46 -1.57
CA TYR A 260 -1.36 21.12 -1.88
C TYR A 260 -2.07 20.41 -3.02
N LEU A 261 -3.38 20.27 -2.91
CA LEU A 261 -4.26 19.82 -3.99
C LEU A 261 -5.18 20.98 -4.40
N PRO A 262 -5.38 21.24 -5.70
CA PRO A 262 -6.32 22.26 -6.13
C PRO A 262 -7.75 21.81 -5.81
N LEU A 263 -8.59 22.67 -5.25
CA LEU A 263 -10.01 22.36 -5.04
C LEU A 263 -10.79 22.39 -6.37
N SER A 264 -10.37 23.27 -7.27
CA SER A 264 -10.89 23.35 -8.63
C SER A 264 -9.78 23.78 -9.57
N LEU A 265 -9.78 23.23 -10.78
CA LEU A 265 -8.83 23.56 -11.83
C LEU A 265 -9.61 23.78 -13.12
N ASP A 266 -9.41 24.94 -13.75
CA ASP A 266 -10.12 25.34 -14.98
C ASP A 266 -11.65 25.22 -14.89
N GLY A 267 -12.21 25.54 -13.71
CA GLY A 267 -13.65 25.45 -13.43
C GLY A 267 -14.16 24.03 -13.13
N VAL A 268 -13.30 23.01 -13.22
CA VAL A 268 -13.64 21.63 -12.86
C VAL A 268 -13.31 21.39 -11.39
N VAL A 269 -14.32 20.97 -10.62
CA VAL A 269 -14.15 20.59 -9.21
C VAL A 269 -13.28 19.34 -9.14
N GLN A 270 -12.19 19.43 -8.39
CA GLN A 270 -11.23 18.34 -8.23
C GLN A 270 -11.46 17.60 -6.91
N LEU A 271 -11.77 18.34 -5.84
CA LEU A 271 -12.01 17.83 -4.51
C LEU A 271 -13.32 18.37 -3.95
N GLU A 272 -14.04 17.52 -3.22
CA GLU A 272 -15.26 17.86 -2.50
C GLU A 272 -15.10 17.52 -1.01
N GLU A 273 -15.66 18.35 -0.14
CA GLU A 273 -15.63 18.13 1.31
C GLU A 273 -16.57 16.96 1.66
N ARG A 274 -16.07 16.01 2.46
CA ARG A 274 -16.87 14.86 2.89
C ARG A 274 -17.60 15.19 4.18
N PRO A 275 -18.94 15.11 4.23
CA PRO A 275 -19.68 15.27 5.47
C PRO A 275 -19.50 14.02 6.33
N VAL A 276 -18.61 14.10 7.32
CA VAL A 276 -18.31 12.98 8.23
C VAL A 276 -18.72 13.32 9.66
N VAL A 277 -19.17 12.31 10.40
CA VAL A 277 -19.51 12.43 11.83
C VAL A 277 -18.66 11.42 12.60
N TYR A 278 -17.82 11.95 13.48
CA TYR A 278 -16.99 11.14 14.35
C TYR A 278 -17.68 10.90 15.68
N ALA A 279 -17.51 9.69 16.19
CA ALA A 279 -18.03 9.27 17.48
C ALA A 279 -17.00 8.35 18.14
N ARG A 280 -16.71 8.58 19.43
CA ARG A 280 -15.89 7.65 20.22
C ARG A 280 -16.77 6.61 20.88
N LEU A 281 -16.51 5.34 20.58
CA LEU A 281 -17.18 4.19 21.19
C LEU A 281 -16.32 3.66 22.34
N SER A 282 -16.90 3.45 23.53
CA SER A 282 -16.17 3.02 24.74
C SER A 282 -16.32 1.53 25.08
N GLY A 283 -16.98 0.74 24.23
CA GLY A 283 -17.19 -0.69 24.52
C GLY A 283 -17.88 -1.49 23.41
N SER A 284 -17.92 -0.98 22.17
CA SER A 284 -18.52 -1.66 21.03
C SER A 284 -17.63 -1.52 19.80
N THR A 285 -17.84 -2.36 18.79
CA THR A 285 -17.20 -2.18 17.48
C THR A 285 -17.97 -1.15 16.66
N CYS A 286 -17.34 -0.61 15.61
CA CYS A 286 -18.03 0.28 14.68
C CYS A 286 -19.19 -0.45 13.99
N ALA A 287 -18.98 -1.70 13.58
CA ALA A 287 -19.98 -2.53 12.92
C ALA A 287 -21.23 -2.76 13.78
N SER A 288 -21.07 -3.08 15.08
CA SER A 288 -22.20 -3.26 15.99
C SER A 288 -23.01 -1.98 16.23
N ALA A 289 -22.40 -0.82 16.00
CA ALA A 289 -23.05 0.49 16.10
C ALA A 289 -23.60 1.00 14.75
N GLY A 290 -23.55 0.19 13.68
CA GLY A 290 -23.95 0.61 12.33
C GLY A 290 -23.04 1.68 11.72
N ARG A 291 -21.77 1.73 12.15
CA ARG A 291 -20.78 2.73 11.72
C ARG A 291 -19.59 2.08 11.00
N SER A 292 -18.90 2.88 10.20
CA SER A 292 -17.70 2.46 9.48
C SER A 292 -16.43 2.67 10.31
N PRO A 293 -15.53 1.68 10.41
CA PRO A 293 -14.26 1.85 11.11
C PRO A 293 -13.33 2.79 10.33
N ILE A 294 -12.57 3.61 11.08
CA ILE A 294 -11.49 4.42 10.51
C ILE A 294 -10.28 3.50 10.29
N LYS A 295 -9.86 3.37 9.03
CA LYS A 295 -8.76 2.47 8.62
C LYS A 295 -7.44 3.20 8.37
N ASP A 296 -7.50 4.51 8.14
CA ASP A 296 -6.35 5.33 7.82
C ASP A 296 -5.88 6.12 9.05
N ALA A 297 -4.56 6.20 9.23
CA ALA A 297 -3.97 6.87 10.38
C ALA A 297 -4.20 8.39 10.35
N ALA A 298 -4.11 9.04 9.18
CA ALA A 298 -4.34 10.47 9.08
C ALA A 298 -5.82 10.82 9.34
N VAL A 299 -6.75 10.00 8.87
CA VAL A 299 -8.18 10.14 9.20
C VAL A 299 -8.44 9.92 10.69
N CYS A 300 -7.75 8.96 11.32
CA CYS A 300 -7.90 8.70 12.76
C CYS A 300 -7.44 9.90 13.60
N GLU A 301 -6.33 10.52 13.23
CA GLU A 301 -5.82 11.74 13.88
C GLU A 301 -6.74 12.94 13.67
N ALA A 302 -7.30 13.11 12.46
CA ALA A 302 -8.30 14.14 12.18
C ALA A 302 -9.57 13.96 13.02
N ALA A 303 -10.02 12.71 13.17
CA ALA A 303 -11.14 12.35 14.03
C ALA A 303 -10.84 12.65 15.50
N ALA A 304 -9.65 12.27 15.97
CA ALA A 304 -9.22 12.51 17.35
C ALA A 304 -9.18 14.01 17.66
N THR A 305 -8.67 14.82 16.73
CA THR A 305 -8.65 16.28 16.87
C THR A 305 -10.07 16.86 16.88
N THR A 306 -10.94 16.42 15.96
CA THR A 306 -12.35 16.86 15.94
C THR A 306 -13.06 16.52 17.26
N LEU A 307 -12.77 15.37 17.84
CA LEU A 307 -13.33 14.88 19.10
C LEU A 307 -12.70 15.51 20.36
N ASP A 308 -11.77 16.45 20.22
CA ASP A 308 -10.97 17.03 21.30
C ASP A 308 -10.29 15.95 22.19
N LEU A 309 -9.80 14.88 21.57
CA LEU A 309 -9.06 13.85 22.29
C LEU A 309 -7.63 14.33 22.54
N SER A 310 -7.18 14.23 23.80
CA SER A 310 -5.83 14.64 24.20
C SER A 310 -4.71 13.77 23.63
N ASN A 311 -5.05 12.56 23.15
CA ASN A 311 -4.12 11.66 22.49
C ASN A 311 -4.56 11.46 21.04
N THR A 312 -3.79 12.02 20.10
CA THR A 312 -3.99 11.86 18.66
C THR A 312 -3.10 10.79 18.05
N SER A 313 -2.25 10.13 18.86
CA SER A 313 -1.36 9.08 18.35
C SER A 313 -2.14 7.85 17.89
N VAL A 314 -1.85 7.38 16.68
CA VAL A 314 -2.46 6.20 16.10
C VAL A 314 -1.55 5.00 16.34
N GLN A 315 -2.07 4.00 17.06
CA GLN A 315 -1.45 2.68 17.09
C GLN A 315 -2.17 1.81 16.06
N LEU A 316 -1.53 1.62 14.91
CA LEU A 316 -2.00 0.62 13.95
C LEU A 316 -1.74 -0.76 14.57
N ALA A 317 -2.80 -1.45 14.97
CA ALA A 317 -2.69 -2.84 15.36
C ALA A 317 -2.14 -3.61 14.16
N ALA A 318 -0.98 -4.25 14.31
CA ALA A 318 -0.48 -5.17 13.30
C ALA A 318 -1.52 -6.27 13.16
N VAL A 319 -2.20 -6.31 12.02
CA VAL A 319 -3.09 -7.43 11.69
C VAL A 319 -2.19 -8.64 11.61
N SER A 320 -2.25 -9.52 12.62
CA SER A 320 -1.54 -10.79 12.60
C SER A 320 -2.13 -11.61 11.47
N LEU A 321 -1.47 -11.60 10.31
CA LEU A 321 -1.81 -12.44 9.15
C LEU A 321 -1.41 -13.92 9.37
N PHE A 322 -1.48 -14.40 10.60
CA PHE A 322 -1.22 -15.79 10.96
C PHE A 322 -2.35 -16.28 11.84
N GLU A 323 -3.44 -16.70 11.21
CA GLU A 323 -4.31 -17.79 11.67
C GLU A 323 -5.31 -18.09 10.54
N GLU A 324 -4.90 -18.93 9.60
CA GLU A 324 -5.70 -20.00 8.99
C GLU A 324 -4.77 -21.15 8.59
#